data_AF-A0A928VFZ4-F1
#
_entry.id   AF-A0A928VFZ4-F1
#
_cell.length_a   1.000
_cell.length_b   1.000
_cell.length_c   1.000
_cell.angle_alpha   90.00
_cell.angle_beta   90.00
_cell.angle_gamma   90.00
#
_symmetry.space_group_name_H-M   'P 1'
#
loop_
_entity.id
_entity.type
_entity.pdbx_description
1 polymer ?
#
loop_
_entity_poly.entity_id
_entity_poly.type
_entity_poly.pdbx_seq_one_letter_code
_entity_poly.pdbx_strand_id
1 'polypeptide(L)'
;VQNYRTPSEPDQDASIPLSQSEFNQAVWDAFRHFVRPDVLHQNPLLRSRLVIEQSTPSDNRIEVLRSRLKEAAELLQMSPRDEKLYRTLHRTYLNPAPTQEQAAECLDLPFSTYRRYLKTGVSRVADILWQRESLAG
;
A
#
# COMPACT_ATOMS: atom_id res chain seq x y z
N VAL A 1 -5.80 -48.28 -26.30
CA VAL A 1 -4.82 -47.69 -25.35
C VAL A 1 -5.27 -46.28 -25.02
N GLN A 2 -5.68 -46.07 -23.78
CA GLN A 2 -6.23 -44.83 -23.25
C GLN A 2 -5.10 -43.80 -23.13
N ASN A 3 -5.11 -42.73 -23.93
CA ASN A 3 -4.27 -41.56 -23.67
C ASN A 3 -4.99 -40.68 -22.65
N TYR A 4 -4.70 -40.88 -21.36
CA TYR A 4 -5.06 -39.92 -20.34
C TYR A 4 -4.25 -38.65 -20.60
N ARG A 5 -4.88 -37.68 -21.26
CA ARG A 5 -4.51 -36.27 -21.18
C ARG A 5 -4.70 -35.89 -19.71
N THR A 6 -3.61 -35.74 -18.96
CA THR A 6 -3.66 -35.07 -17.66
C THR A 6 -4.40 -33.75 -17.83
N PRO A 7 -5.40 -33.44 -16.99
CA PRO A 7 -5.98 -32.11 -16.96
C PRO A 7 -4.86 -31.14 -16.65
N SER A 8 -4.72 -30.11 -17.48
CA SER A 8 -3.91 -28.93 -17.18
C SER A 8 -4.32 -28.46 -15.79
N GLU A 9 -3.42 -28.57 -14.81
CA GLU A 9 -3.54 -27.79 -13.58
C GLU A 9 -3.67 -26.32 -14.02
N PRO A 10 -4.71 -25.59 -13.57
CA PRO A 10 -4.88 -24.21 -13.96
C PRO A 10 -3.64 -23.44 -13.50
N ASP A 11 -3.14 -22.57 -14.38
CA ASP A 11 -2.03 -21.66 -14.15
C ASP A 11 -1.96 -21.24 -12.69
N GLN A 12 -1.05 -21.89 -11.95
CA GLN A 12 -0.50 -21.33 -10.73
C GLN A 12 0.21 -20.09 -11.23
N ASP A 13 -0.48 -18.94 -11.18
CA ASP A 13 0.10 -17.61 -11.25
C ASP A 13 1.28 -17.60 -10.27
N ALA A 14 2.45 -17.99 -10.77
CA ALA A 14 3.68 -17.98 -10.04
C ALA A 14 4.04 -16.49 -9.94
N SER A 15 3.38 -15.80 -9.01
CA SER A 15 3.64 -14.41 -8.72
C SER A 15 5.09 -14.34 -8.27
N ILE A 16 5.96 -13.90 -9.17
CA ILE A 16 7.34 -13.62 -8.82
C ILE A 16 7.29 -12.63 -7.66
N PRO A 17 7.89 -12.97 -6.49
CA PRO A 17 7.85 -12.08 -5.35
C PRO A 17 8.52 -10.76 -5.72
N LEU A 18 7.87 -9.64 -5.40
CA LEU A 18 8.40 -8.31 -5.67
C LEU A 18 9.73 -8.13 -4.92
N SER A 19 10.73 -7.56 -5.59
CA SER A 19 11.90 -7.05 -4.87
C SER A 19 11.49 -5.91 -3.93
N GLN A 20 12.31 -5.64 -2.90
CA GLN A 20 12.04 -4.54 -1.97
C GLN A 20 11.86 -3.19 -2.69
N SER A 21 12.64 -2.93 -3.74
CA SER A 21 12.54 -1.67 -4.50
C SER A 21 11.22 -1.58 -5.28
N GLU A 22 10.81 -2.66 -5.94
CA GLU A 22 9.53 -2.72 -6.67
C GLU A 22 8.35 -2.62 -5.71
N PHE A 23 8.44 -3.29 -4.57
CA PHE A 23 7.45 -3.23 -3.50
C PHE A 23 7.28 -1.79 -2.99
N ASN A 24 8.40 -1.14 -2.66
CA ASN A 24 8.38 0.24 -2.17
C ASN A 24 7.75 1.18 -3.21
N GLN A 25 8.14 1.06 -4.47
CA GLN A 25 7.56 1.86 -5.55
C GLN A 25 6.05 1.60 -5.68
N ALA A 26 5.61 0.35 -5.57
CA ALA A 26 4.21 0.00 -5.63
C ALA A 26 3.39 0.58 -4.46
N VAL A 27 3.98 0.69 -3.25
CA VAL A 27 3.34 1.38 -2.10
C VAL A 27 3.17 2.87 -2.40
N TRP A 28 4.19 3.50 -2.98
CA TRP A 28 4.11 4.90 -3.41
C TRP A 28 3.00 5.13 -4.42
N ASP A 29 2.95 4.29 -5.46
CA ASP A 29 1.93 4.38 -6.49
C ASP A 29 0.53 4.07 -5.95
N ALA A 30 0.41 3.18 -4.96
CA ALA A 30 -0.85 2.88 -4.31
C ALA A 30 -1.38 4.06 -3.49
N PHE A 31 -0.53 4.76 -2.72
CA PHE A 31 -0.92 5.97 -2.01
C PHE A 31 -1.36 7.09 -2.97
N ARG A 32 -0.59 7.32 -4.04
CA ARG A 32 -0.93 8.34 -5.04
C ARG A 32 -2.31 8.14 -5.66
N HIS A 33 -2.72 6.88 -5.81
CA HIS A 33 -4.00 6.51 -6.41
C HIS A 33 -4.98 5.93 -5.38
N PHE A 34 -4.80 6.24 -4.09
CA PHE A 34 -5.54 5.59 -2.99
C PHE A 34 -7.05 5.67 -3.18
N VAL A 35 -7.58 6.82 -3.65
CA VAL A 35 -9.02 7.04 -3.89
C VAL A 35 -9.50 6.60 -5.29
N ARG A 36 -8.60 6.15 -6.17
CA ARG A 36 -8.88 5.79 -7.56
C ARG A 36 -8.80 4.26 -7.77
N PRO A 37 -9.89 3.52 -7.53
CA PRO A 37 -9.87 2.05 -7.64
C PRO A 37 -9.57 1.58 -9.07
N ASP A 38 -9.97 2.39 -10.06
CA ASP A 38 -9.70 2.21 -11.49
C ASP A 38 -8.22 2.23 -11.84
N VAL A 39 -7.34 2.80 -11.01
CA VAL A 39 -5.88 2.76 -11.24
C VAL A 39 -5.22 1.68 -10.40
N LEU A 40 -5.76 1.42 -9.20
CA LEU A 40 -5.21 0.41 -8.28
C LEU A 40 -5.27 -1.01 -8.84
N HIS A 41 -6.17 -1.33 -9.77
CA HIS A 41 -6.26 -2.67 -10.37
C HIS A 41 -4.95 -3.16 -11.05
N GLN A 42 -4.06 -2.25 -11.45
CA GLN A 42 -2.76 -2.58 -12.05
C GLN A 42 -1.62 -2.60 -11.03
N ASN A 43 -1.89 -2.24 -9.78
CA ASN A 43 -0.84 -2.17 -8.77
C ASN A 43 -0.37 -3.58 -8.40
N PRO A 44 0.95 -3.86 -8.45
CA PRO A 44 1.47 -5.21 -8.24
C PRO A 44 1.29 -5.71 -6.79
N LEU A 45 1.03 -4.82 -5.81
CA LEU A 45 0.70 -5.23 -4.43
C LEU A 45 -0.57 -6.07 -4.35
N LEU A 46 -1.48 -6.00 -5.33
CA LEU A 46 -2.68 -6.86 -5.37
C LEU A 46 -2.36 -8.35 -5.51
N ARG A 47 -1.13 -8.69 -5.93
CA ARG A 47 -0.62 -10.05 -6.04
C ARG A 47 0.43 -10.37 -4.97
N SER A 48 0.73 -9.44 -4.06
CA SER A 48 1.65 -9.71 -2.96
C SER A 48 0.95 -10.49 -1.84
N ARG A 49 1.74 -11.12 -0.98
CA ARG A 49 1.20 -11.95 0.11
C ARG A 49 0.36 -11.13 1.08
N LEU A 50 0.74 -9.87 1.34
CA LEU A 50 -0.05 -8.92 2.14
C LEU A 50 -1.53 -8.84 1.76
N VAL A 51 -1.85 -8.99 0.48
CA VAL A 51 -3.23 -8.98 -0.03
C VAL A 51 -3.77 -10.39 -0.15
N ILE A 52 -3.02 -11.31 -0.77
CA ILE A 52 -3.49 -12.67 -1.05
C ILE A 52 -3.86 -13.41 0.24
N GLU A 53 -2.97 -13.43 1.25
CA GLU A 53 -3.18 -14.19 2.49
C GLU A 53 -4.34 -13.65 3.34
N GLN A 54 -4.71 -12.40 3.10
CA GLN A 54 -5.74 -11.69 3.86
C GLN A 54 -7.05 -11.56 3.09
N SER A 55 -7.12 -12.13 1.88
CA SER A 55 -8.28 -12.12 1.02
C SER A 55 -8.81 -13.52 0.80
N THR A 56 -10.12 -13.68 0.88
CA THR A 56 -10.83 -14.83 0.32
C THR A 56 -11.04 -14.63 -1.19
N PRO A 57 -11.35 -15.69 -1.96
CA PRO A 57 -11.63 -15.56 -3.40
C PRO A 57 -12.77 -14.59 -3.74
N SER A 58 -13.68 -14.33 -2.80
CA SER A 58 -14.79 -13.38 -2.96
C SER A 58 -14.45 -11.93 -2.58
N ASP A 59 -13.31 -11.70 -1.93
CA ASP A 59 -12.97 -10.37 -1.42
C ASP A 59 -12.49 -9.43 -2.52
N ASN A 60 -12.86 -8.16 -2.41
CA ASN A 60 -12.31 -7.12 -3.25
C ASN A 60 -10.87 -6.79 -2.80
N ARG A 61 -9.89 -7.36 -3.51
CA ARG A 61 -8.45 -7.17 -3.24
C ARG A 61 -8.01 -5.70 -3.17
N ILE A 62 -8.69 -4.79 -3.87
CA ILE A 62 -8.40 -3.35 -3.80
C ILE A 62 -8.74 -2.79 -2.42
N GLU A 63 -9.88 -3.20 -1.86
CA GLU A 63 -10.28 -2.77 -0.50
C GLU A 63 -9.38 -3.40 0.57
N VAL A 64 -8.96 -4.65 0.37
CA VAL A 64 -7.94 -5.28 1.23
C VAL A 64 -6.64 -4.48 1.19
N LEU A 65 -6.12 -4.14 0.01
CA LEU A 65 -4.92 -3.33 -0.14
C LEU A 65 -5.06 -1.95 0.55
N ARG A 66 -6.18 -1.27 0.35
CA ARG A 66 -6.47 0.01 1.00
C ARG A 66 -6.46 -0.12 2.52
N SER A 67 -7.10 -1.16 3.06
CA SER A 67 -7.10 -1.45 4.50
C SER A 67 -5.68 -1.65 5.02
N ARG A 68 -4.86 -2.43 4.31
CA ARG A 68 -3.46 -2.67 4.73
C ARG A 68 -2.60 -1.41 4.73
N LEU A 69 -2.74 -0.55 3.72
CA LEU A 69 -2.06 0.74 3.69
C LEU A 69 -2.52 1.66 4.82
N LYS A 70 -3.83 1.69 5.08
CA LYS A 70 -4.42 2.48 6.16
C LYS A 70 -3.94 2.01 7.54
N GLU A 71 -4.04 0.71 7.84
CA GLU A 71 -3.58 0.11 9.09
C GLU A 71 -2.09 0.40 9.34
N ALA A 72 -1.25 0.24 8.31
CA ALA A 72 0.18 0.51 8.43
C ALA A 72 0.47 2.01 8.65
N ALA A 73 -0.30 2.91 8.03
CA ALA A 73 -0.22 4.34 8.33
C ALA A 73 -0.67 4.65 9.76
N GLU A 74 -1.75 4.03 10.24
CA GLU A 74 -2.29 4.23 11.58
C GLU A 74 -1.31 3.80 12.68
N LEU A 75 -0.48 2.77 12.44
CA LEU A 75 0.59 2.37 13.37
C LEU A 75 1.61 3.48 13.66
N LEU A 76 1.80 4.43 12.75
CA LEU A 76 2.71 5.56 12.97
C LEU A 76 2.25 6.46 14.12
N GLN A 77 0.96 6.41 14.52
CA GLN A 77 0.43 7.14 15.68
C GLN A 77 0.99 6.64 17.01
N MET A 78 1.52 5.40 17.05
CA MET A 78 2.02 4.79 18.28
C MET A 78 3.33 5.43 18.78
N SER A 79 3.98 6.28 17.99
CA SER A 79 5.21 6.97 18.34
C SER A 79 5.06 8.49 18.16
N PRO A 80 5.39 9.30 19.18
CA PRO A 80 5.36 10.77 19.06
C PRO A 80 6.22 11.31 17.92
N ARG A 81 7.28 10.58 17.55
CA ARG A 81 8.17 10.95 16.44
C ARG A 81 7.49 10.82 15.07
N ASP A 82 6.65 9.79 14.92
CA ASP A 82 6.06 9.40 13.64
C ASP A 82 4.62 9.91 13.49
N GLU A 83 3.99 10.41 14.56
CA GLU A 83 2.64 10.97 14.56
C GLU A 83 2.45 12.09 13.51
N LYS A 84 3.44 12.97 13.33
CA LYS A 84 3.40 14.04 12.30
C LYS A 84 3.37 13.48 10.89
N LEU A 85 4.01 12.33 10.67
CA LEU A 85 3.99 11.63 9.38
C LEU A 85 2.59 11.06 9.13
N TYR A 86 1.97 10.43 10.14
CA TYR A 86 0.58 9.98 10.06
C TYR A 86 -0.36 11.13 9.71
N ARG A 87 -0.32 12.24 10.46
CA ARG A 87 -1.19 13.39 10.20
C ARG A 87 -1.05 13.91 8.76
N THR A 88 0.18 13.91 8.25
CA THR A 88 0.48 14.29 6.86
C THR A 88 -0.13 13.31 5.85
N LEU A 89 0.07 12.00 6.03
CA LEU A 89 -0.52 10.97 5.17
C LEU A 89 -2.04 10.98 5.22
N HIS A 90 -2.60 11.09 6.42
CA HIS A 90 -4.02 11.11 6.67
C HIS A 90 -4.68 12.27 5.92
N ARG A 91 -4.17 13.50 6.06
CA ARG A 91 -4.74 14.66 5.36
C ARG A 91 -4.49 14.67 3.84
N THR A 92 -3.54 13.88 3.35
CA THR A 92 -3.19 13.82 1.93
C THR A 92 -3.96 12.73 1.18
N TYR A 93 -4.10 11.54 1.79
CA TYR A 93 -4.61 10.36 1.09
C TYR A 93 -5.83 9.72 1.76
N LEU A 94 -5.88 9.63 3.09
CA LEU A 94 -6.94 8.90 3.81
C LEU A 94 -8.20 9.76 4.04
N ASN A 95 -8.00 11.06 4.26
CA ASN A 95 -9.01 12.10 4.35
C ASN A 95 -8.50 13.34 3.59
N PRO A 96 -8.46 13.26 2.25
CA PRO A 96 -7.72 14.21 1.42
C PRO A 96 -8.28 15.63 1.53
N ALA A 97 -7.37 16.60 1.67
CA ALA A 97 -7.65 17.98 1.31
C ALA A 97 -7.79 18.12 -0.22
N PRO A 98 -8.44 19.18 -0.73
CA PRO A 98 -8.54 19.41 -2.18
C PRO A 98 -7.19 19.51 -2.89
N THR A 99 -6.16 20.05 -2.23
CA THR A 99 -4.78 20.10 -2.73
C THR A 99 -3.77 19.79 -1.63
N GLN A 100 -2.53 19.48 -2.02
CA GLN A 100 -1.44 19.24 -1.08
C GLN A 100 -1.03 20.52 -0.31
N GLU A 101 -1.08 21.69 -0.96
CA GLU A 101 -0.83 22.98 -0.34
C GLU A 101 -1.88 23.28 0.74
N GLN A 102 -3.16 23.00 0.47
CA GLN A 102 -4.23 23.13 1.47
C GLN A 102 -4.08 22.08 2.59
N ALA A 103 -3.58 20.89 2.29
CA ALA A 103 -3.23 19.91 3.33
C ALA A 103 -2.13 20.44 4.25
N ALA A 104 -1.09 21.08 3.70
CA ALA A 104 -0.01 21.69 4.48
C ALA A 104 -0.52 22.85 5.35
N GLU A 105 -1.38 23.71 4.81
CA GLU A 105 -2.03 24.80 5.53
C GLU A 105 -2.90 24.27 6.68
N CYS A 106 -3.74 23.26 6.45
CA CYS A 106 -4.55 22.61 7.50
C CYS A 106 -3.71 22.01 8.64
N LEU A 107 -2.45 21.66 8.36
CA LEU A 107 -1.52 21.08 9.32
C LEU A 107 -0.59 22.11 9.96
N ASP A 108 -0.71 23.39 9.59
CA ASP A 108 0.19 24.48 9.99
C ASP A 108 1.67 24.17 9.69
N LEU A 109 1.93 23.70 8.46
CA LEU A 109 3.26 23.33 8.00
C LEU A 109 3.69 24.16 6.78
N PRO A 110 4.96 24.62 6.73
CA PRO A 110 5.55 25.06 5.47
C PRO A 110 5.51 23.93 4.43
N PHE A 111 5.21 24.26 3.18
CA PHE A 111 5.04 23.25 2.13
C PHE A 111 6.28 22.36 1.92
N SER A 112 7.50 22.90 2.11
CA SER A 112 8.74 22.12 2.07
C SER A 112 8.82 21.07 3.19
N THR A 113 8.37 21.42 4.40
CA THR A 113 8.27 20.50 5.54
C THR A 113 7.20 19.45 5.32
N TYR A 114 6.03 19.86 4.82
CA TYR A 114 4.96 18.95 4.42
C TYR A 114 5.48 17.89 3.41
N ARG A 115 6.13 18.32 2.33
CA ARG A 115 6.66 17.38 1.31
C ARG A 115 7.68 16.41 1.89
N ARG A 116 8.54 16.88 2.80
CA ARG A 116 9.49 16.01 3.52
C ARG A 116 8.76 14.98 4.37
N TYR A 117 7.77 15.41 5.16
CA TYR A 117 6.97 14.51 6.00
C TYR A 117 6.14 13.53 5.18
N LEU A 118 5.56 13.96 4.07
CA LEU A 118 4.84 13.08 3.15
C LEU A 118 5.76 11.98 2.64
N LYS A 119 6.97 12.35 2.17
CA LYS A 119 7.95 11.39 1.66
C LYS A 119 8.43 10.42 2.72
N THR A 120 8.80 10.94 3.89
CA THR A 120 9.22 10.09 5.00
C THR A 120 8.09 9.19 5.47
N GLY A 121 6.85 9.69 5.53
CA GLY A 121 5.68 8.92 5.93
C GLY A 121 5.42 7.73 5.02
N VAL A 122 5.37 7.94 3.69
CA VAL A 122 5.16 6.82 2.75
C VAL A 122 6.30 5.81 2.83
N SER A 123 7.55 6.26 2.96
CA SER A 123 8.70 5.37 3.17
C SER A 123 8.56 4.51 4.42
N ARG A 124 8.11 5.08 5.54
CA ARG A 124 7.94 4.35 6.80
C ARG A 124 6.80 3.32 6.71
N VAL A 125 5.71 3.65 6.02
CA VAL A 125 4.65 2.69 5.74
C VAL A 125 5.16 1.54 4.86
N ALA A 126 5.95 1.86 3.82
CA ALA A 126 6.54 0.84 2.96
C ALA A 126 7.47 -0.10 3.76
N ASP A 127 8.29 0.44 4.67
CA ASP A 127 9.16 -0.35 5.54
C ASP A 127 8.34 -1.31 6.45
N ILE A 128 7.27 -0.82 7.08
CA ILE A 128 6.39 -1.62 7.94
C ILE A 128 5.75 -2.77 7.15
N LEU A 129 5.25 -2.49 5.95
CA LEU A 129 4.60 -3.49 5.10
C LEU A 129 5.61 -4.49 4.53
N TRP A 130 6.80 -4.03 4.16
CA TRP A 130 7.87 -4.90 3.69
C TRP A 130 8.31 -5.89 4.76
N GLN A 131 8.47 -5.45 6.02
CA GLN A 131 8.77 -6.36 7.12
C GLN A 131 7.75 -7.50 7.21
N ARG A 132 6.46 -7.20 7.08
CA ARG A 132 5.39 -8.21 7.08
C ARG A 132 5.45 -9.14 5.87
N GLU A 133 5.63 -8.60 4.67
CA GLU A 133 5.77 -9.39 3.43
C GLU A 133 7.00 -10.33 3.50
N SER A 134 8.11 -9.87 4.07
CA SER A 134 9.36 -10.64 4.18
C SER A 134 9.37 -11.68 5.31
N LEU A 135 8.58 -11.48 6.37
CA LEU A 135 8.48 -12.41 7.52
C LEU A 135 7.45 -13.52 7.29
N ALA A 136 6.53 -13.35 6.34
CA ALA A 136 5.55 -14.37 5.95
C ALA A 136 6.14 -15.44 5.01
N GLY A 137 7.45 -15.69 5.08
CA GLY A 137 8.20 -16.60 4.20
C GLY A 137 9.09 -17.57 4.95
#